data_AF-A0A285HFT9-F1
#
_entry.id   AF-A0A285HFT9-F1
#
_cell.length_a   1.000
_cell.length_b   1.000
_cell.length_c   1.000
_cell.angle_alpha   90.00
_cell.angle_beta   90.00
_cell.angle_gamma   90.00
#
_symmetry.space_group_name_H-M   'P 1'
#
loop_
_entity.id
_entity.type
_entity.pdbx_description
1 polymer ?
#
loop_
_entity_poly.entity_id
_entity_poly.type
_entity_poly.pdbx_seq_one_letter_code
_entity_poly.pdbx_strand_id
1 'polypeptide(L)'
;MQVARISLAAKRQIIGRIELRYSPGSHAAWGRFEGERGLDWLAAHRHRVDLTVGVGREADDRRLGFETEYGADSHWGDILITGDGAFFAWTAVRFDGDEVAYRETERVVLD
;
A
#
# COMPACT_ATOMS: atom_id res chain seq x y z
N MET A 1 12.81 0.01 -7.80
CA MET A 1 13.20 -1.24 -7.10
C MET A 1 12.23 -1.50 -5.96
N GLN A 2 11.94 -2.78 -5.64
CA GLN A 2 11.24 -3.13 -4.40
C GLN A 2 12.24 -3.14 -3.25
N VAL A 3 11.90 -2.52 -2.12
CA VAL A 3 12.79 -2.50 -0.94
C VAL A 3 12.17 -3.12 0.31
N ALA A 4 10.84 -3.18 0.40
CA ALA A 4 10.12 -3.92 1.44
C ALA A 4 8.79 -4.46 0.91
N ARG A 5 8.28 -5.54 1.50
CA ARG A 5 6.99 -6.15 1.15
C ARG A 5 6.36 -6.86 2.34
N ILE A 6 5.05 -6.73 2.48
CA ILE A 6 4.28 -7.46 3.49
C ILE A 6 2.90 -7.88 2.97
N SER A 7 2.42 -9.02 3.43
CA SER A 7 1.06 -9.51 3.16
C SER A 7 0.02 -8.84 4.06
N LEU A 8 -1.12 -8.52 3.48
CA LEU A 8 -2.30 -7.97 4.14
C LEU A 8 -3.37 -9.06 4.27
N ALA A 9 -3.98 -9.18 5.46
CA ALA A 9 -5.03 -10.15 5.71
C ALA A 9 -6.29 -9.51 6.33
N ALA A 10 -7.46 -9.97 5.89
CA ALA A 10 -8.76 -9.71 6.51
C ALA A 10 -9.34 -11.01 7.06
N LYS A 11 -9.76 -11.03 8.33
CA LYS A 11 -10.36 -12.20 9.02
C LYS A 11 -9.61 -13.54 8.72
N ARG A 12 -8.28 -13.52 8.78
CA ARG A 12 -7.34 -14.65 8.56
C ARG A 12 -7.14 -15.10 7.10
N GLN A 13 -7.75 -14.42 6.14
CA GLN A 13 -7.48 -14.64 4.72
C GLN A 13 -6.52 -13.56 4.21
N ILE A 14 -5.45 -13.96 3.52
CA ILE A 14 -4.59 -13.00 2.80
C ILE A 14 -5.40 -12.44 1.63
N ILE A 15 -5.53 -11.12 1.57
CA ILE A 15 -6.31 -10.41 0.56
C ILE A 15 -5.43 -9.60 -0.40
N GLY A 16 -4.17 -9.37 -0.06
CA GLY A 16 -3.27 -8.65 -0.92
C GLY A 16 -1.89 -8.50 -0.31
N ARG A 17 -1.04 -7.75 -0.99
CA ARG A 17 0.32 -7.44 -0.57
C ARG A 17 0.60 -5.97 -0.86
N ILE A 18 1.29 -5.33 0.07
CA ILE A 18 1.80 -3.96 -0.10
C ILE A 18 3.31 -4.01 -0.21
N GLU A 19 3.83 -3.31 -1.20
CA GLU A 19 5.25 -3.15 -1.48
C GLU A 19 5.65 -1.70 -1.32
N LEU A 20 6.81 -1.48 -0.71
CA LEU A 20 7.52 -0.21 -0.80
C LEU A 20 8.43 -0.25 -2.02
N ARG A 21 8.21 0.69 -2.94
CA ARG A 21 9.01 0.88 -4.14
C ARG A 21 9.90 2.11 -3.96
N TYR A 22 11.09 2.06 -4.51
CA TYR A 22 12.09 3.14 -4.44
C TYR A 22 12.82 3.33 -5.78
N SER A 23 13.09 4.58 -6.14
CA SER A 23 13.94 5.00 -7.25
C SER A 23 15.18 5.72 -6.71
N PRO A 24 16.38 5.09 -6.77
CA PRO A 24 17.61 5.74 -6.34
C PRO A 24 17.92 7.02 -7.11
N GLY A 25 17.76 7.01 -8.44
CA GLY A 25 18.09 8.16 -9.29
C GLY A 25 17.21 9.38 -9.07
N SER A 26 16.03 9.21 -8.47
CA SER A 26 15.11 10.31 -8.17
C SER A 26 14.91 10.54 -6.68
N HIS A 27 15.56 9.75 -5.82
CA HIS A 27 15.31 9.69 -4.38
C HIS A 27 13.81 9.71 -4.06
N ALA A 28 13.07 8.80 -4.67
CA ALA A 28 11.61 8.80 -4.65
C ALA A 28 11.07 7.43 -4.26
N ALA A 29 10.07 7.39 -3.38
CA ALA A 29 9.42 6.18 -2.90
C ALA A 29 7.90 6.25 -3.09
N TRP A 30 7.28 5.10 -3.29
CA TRP A 30 5.82 4.97 -3.41
C TRP A 30 5.35 3.59 -2.98
N GLY A 31 4.07 3.50 -2.59
CA GLY A 31 3.42 2.23 -2.31
C GLY A 31 2.92 1.56 -3.60
N ARG A 32 2.99 0.23 -3.66
CA ARG A 32 2.29 -0.59 -4.66
C ARG A 32 1.49 -1.68 -3.95
N PHE A 33 0.19 -1.69 -4.15
CA PHE A 33 -0.69 -2.75 -3.70
C PHE A 33 -1.02 -3.71 -4.84
N GLU A 34 -1.07 -4.99 -4.53
CA GLU A 34 -1.55 -6.03 -5.43
C GLU A 34 -2.50 -6.94 -4.64
N GLY A 35 -3.72 -7.12 -5.15
CA GLY A 35 -4.69 -8.00 -4.52
C GLY A 35 -4.41 -9.48 -4.80
N GLU A 36 -4.84 -10.36 -3.90
CA GLU A 36 -4.84 -11.79 -4.14
C GLU A 36 -6.21 -12.24 -4.67
N ARG A 37 -6.27 -13.47 -5.21
CA ARG A 37 -7.50 -14.10 -5.72
C ARG A 37 -8.71 -14.01 -4.78
N GLY A 38 -8.48 -14.02 -3.47
CA GLY A 38 -9.54 -13.85 -2.47
C GLY A 38 -10.23 -12.49 -2.55
N LEU A 39 -9.46 -11.44 -2.80
CA LEU A 39 -9.97 -10.08 -2.96
C LEU A 39 -10.68 -9.90 -4.30
N ASP A 40 -10.15 -10.46 -5.38
CA ASP A 40 -10.81 -10.47 -6.70
C ASP A 40 -12.23 -11.04 -6.61
N TRP A 41 -12.36 -12.17 -5.92
CA TRP A 41 -13.65 -12.82 -5.76
C TRP A 41 -14.63 -11.95 -4.96
N LEU A 42 -14.16 -11.32 -3.88
CA LEU A 42 -14.95 -10.43 -3.03
C LEU A 42 -15.40 -9.17 -3.79
N ALA A 43 -14.50 -8.56 -4.55
CA ALA A 43 -14.79 -7.37 -5.35
C ALA A 43 -15.78 -7.66 -6.48
N ALA A 44 -15.64 -8.80 -7.17
CA ALA A 44 -16.51 -9.14 -8.28
C ALA A 44 -17.93 -9.54 -7.86
N HIS A 45 -18.14 -10.04 -6.63
CA HIS A 45 -19.41 -10.71 -6.28
C HIS A 45 -20.06 -10.24 -4.98
N ARG A 46 -19.39 -9.44 -4.15
CA ARG A 46 -19.84 -9.26 -2.76
C ARG A 46 -19.74 -7.84 -2.22
N HIS A 47 -18.66 -7.14 -2.53
CA HIS A 47 -18.34 -5.87 -1.90
C HIS A 47 -17.86 -4.87 -2.94
N ARG A 48 -18.23 -3.60 -2.76
CA ARG A 48 -17.41 -2.52 -3.28
C ARG A 48 -16.14 -2.47 -2.46
N VAL A 49 -14.99 -2.53 -3.12
CA VAL A 49 -13.68 -2.55 -2.46
C VAL A 49 -12.97 -1.25 -2.75
N ASP A 50 -12.85 -0.39 -1.75
CA ASP A 50 -12.06 0.84 -1.84
C ASP A 50 -10.68 0.62 -1.19
N LEU A 51 -9.67 1.23 -1.80
CA LEU A 51 -8.28 1.15 -1.39
C LEU A 51 -7.75 2.55 -1.09
N THR A 52 -6.91 2.66 -0.07
CA THR A 52 -5.96 3.75 0.04
C THR A 52 -4.55 3.17 -0.01
N VAL A 53 -3.76 3.52 -1.03
CA VAL A 53 -2.36 3.09 -1.14
C VAL A 53 -1.46 4.28 -0.89
N GLY A 54 -0.51 4.15 0.03
CA GLY A 54 0.27 5.29 0.47
C GLY A 54 1.72 4.99 0.78
N VAL A 55 2.44 6.08 1.03
CA VAL A 55 3.84 6.13 1.44
C VAL A 55 4.00 7.14 2.56
N GLY A 56 4.89 6.86 3.50
CA GLY A 56 5.19 7.74 4.62
C GLY A 56 6.68 7.91 4.82
N ARG A 57 7.08 9.05 5.41
CA ARG A 57 8.43 9.35 5.89
C ARG A 57 8.36 9.84 7.33
N GLU A 58 9.23 9.28 8.17
CA GLU A 58 9.22 9.57 9.61
C GLU A 58 9.92 10.89 9.97
N ALA A 59 10.89 11.35 9.17
CA ALA A 59 11.67 12.54 9.49
C ALA A 59 10.82 13.82 9.64
N ASP A 60 9.70 13.91 8.93
CA ASP A 60 8.77 15.03 8.95
C ASP A 60 7.30 14.61 9.11
N ASP A 61 7.06 13.36 9.55
CA ASP A 61 5.74 12.74 9.69
C ASP A 61 4.84 12.87 8.44
N ARG A 62 5.45 12.96 7.25
CA ARG A 62 4.70 13.14 6.01
C ARG A 62 4.12 11.81 5.56
N ARG A 63 2.81 11.79 5.33
CA ARG A 63 2.08 10.65 4.76
C ARG A 63 1.28 11.10 3.54
N LEU A 64 1.48 10.42 2.42
CA LEU A 64 0.70 10.60 1.20
C LEU A 64 -0.12 9.33 0.97
N GLY A 65 -1.36 9.48 0.54
CA GLY A 65 -2.28 8.38 0.27
C GLY A 65 -3.12 8.69 -0.96
N PHE A 66 -3.19 7.73 -1.86
CA PHE A 66 -4.05 7.79 -3.03
C PHE A 66 -5.25 6.85 -2.84
N GLU A 67 -6.45 7.40 -2.96
CA GLU A 67 -7.70 6.65 -2.82
C GLU A 67 -8.22 6.20 -4.20
N THR A 68 -8.62 4.94 -4.30
CA THR A 68 -9.12 4.37 -5.55
C THR A 68 -10.01 3.15 -5.29
N GLU A 69 -10.89 2.84 -6.24
CA GLU A 69 -11.64 1.58 -6.23
C GLU A 69 -10.74 0.45 -6.73
N TYR A 70 -10.81 -0.72 -6.09
CA TYR A 70 -10.06 -1.89 -6.50
C TYR A 70 -10.56 -2.44 -7.84
N GLY A 71 -9.64 -2.64 -8.78
CA GLY A 71 -9.93 -3.01 -10.17
C GLY A 71 -9.36 -4.36 -10.60
N ALA A 72 -9.07 -5.27 -9.66
CA ALA A 72 -8.41 -6.56 -9.95
C ALA A 72 -7.05 -6.43 -10.68
N ASP A 73 -6.32 -5.35 -10.39
CA ASP A 73 -4.97 -5.07 -10.92
C ASP A 73 -4.05 -4.55 -9.79
N SER A 74 -2.86 -4.09 -10.17
CA SER A 74 -1.91 -3.41 -9.32
C SER A 74 -2.33 -1.95 -9.13
N HIS A 75 -2.36 -1.50 -7.87
CA HIS A 75 -2.69 -0.13 -7.51
C HIS A 75 -1.45 0.58 -6.97
N TRP A 76 -1.23 1.79 -7.45
CA TRP A 76 -0.05 2.59 -7.10
C TRP A 76 -0.47 3.76 -6.22
N GLY A 77 0.31 4.00 -5.16
CA GLY A 77 0.18 5.19 -4.34
C GLY A 77 0.90 6.39 -4.94
N ASP A 78 0.75 7.53 -4.29
CA ASP A 78 1.49 8.75 -4.63
C ASP A 78 3.00 8.59 -4.39
N ILE A 79 3.75 9.46 -5.06
CA ILE A 79 5.20 9.52 -4.98
C ILE A 79 5.65 10.52 -3.92
N LEU A 80 6.52 10.06 -3.03
CA LEU A 80 7.18 10.87 -2.01
C LEU A 80 8.67 10.95 -2.33
N ILE A 81 9.21 12.17 -2.43
CA ILE A 81 10.67 12.36 -2.42
C ILE A 81 11.16 12.01 -1.02
N THR A 82 12.10 11.08 -0.89
CA THR A 82 12.50 10.48 0.40
C THR A 82 13.32 11.43 1.25
N GLY A 83 14.28 12.18 0.69
CA GLY A 83 15.19 12.99 1.50
C GLY A 83 15.84 12.15 2.60
N ASP A 84 15.98 12.72 3.80
CA ASP A 84 16.53 12.04 4.96
C ASP A 84 15.48 11.27 5.77
N GLY A 85 15.91 10.19 6.42
CA GLY A 85 15.12 9.43 7.38
C GLY A 85 14.37 8.23 6.79
N ALA A 86 13.72 7.48 7.68
CA ALA A 86 13.08 6.23 7.33
C ALA A 86 11.75 6.45 6.59
N PHE A 87 11.43 5.56 5.67
CA PHE A 87 10.18 5.56 4.92
C PHE A 87 9.57 4.17 4.82
N PHE A 88 8.26 4.14 4.58
CA PHE A 88 7.46 2.91 4.55
C PHE A 88 6.28 3.08 3.59
N ALA A 89 5.78 1.96 3.06
CA ALA A 89 4.51 1.95 2.33
C ALA A 89 3.39 1.47 3.24
N TRP A 90 2.17 1.90 2.98
CA TRP A 90 1.00 1.48 3.74
C TRP A 90 -0.20 1.30 2.82
N THR A 91 -1.16 0.49 3.27
CA THR A 91 -2.42 0.32 2.57
C THR A 91 -3.57 0.14 3.57
N ALA A 92 -4.72 0.72 3.24
CA ALA A 92 -6.00 0.48 3.91
C ALA A 92 -6.98 -0.10 2.88
N VAL A 93 -7.70 -1.15 3.26
CA VAL A 93 -8.71 -1.80 2.43
C VAL A 93 -10.06 -1.68 3.12
N ARG A 94 -11.04 -1.16 2.41
CA ARG A 94 -12.42 -1.00 2.88
C ARG A 94 -13.38 -1.81 2.05
N PHE A 95 -14.30 -2.51 2.70
CA PHE A 95 -15.43 -3.19 2.05
C PHE A 95 -16.69 -2.41 2.39
N ASP A 96 -17.37 -1.90 1.37
CA ASP A 96 -18.59 -1.10 1.52
C ASP A 96 -18.44 0.07 2.51
N GLY A 97 -17.26 0.69 2.54
CA GLY A 97 -16.90 1.79 3.44
C GLY A 97 -16.26 1.38 4.78
N ASP A 98 -16.40 0.12 5.20
CA ASP A 98 -15.81 -0.36 6.46
C ASP A 98 -14.37 -0.83 6.27
N GLU A 99 -13.43 -0.32 7.07
CA GLU A 99 -12.04 -0.79 7.04
C GLU A 99 -11.94 -2.23 7.54
N VAL A 100 -11.51 -3.13 6.66
CA VAL A 100 -11.38 -4.57 6.96
C VAL A 100 -9.94 -4.99 7.15
N ALA A 101 -8.99 -4.20 6.66
CA ALA A 101 -7.57 -4.47 6.81
C ALA A 101 -6.72 -3.21 6.62
N TYR A 102 -5.65 -3.13 7.41
CA TYR A 102 -4.62 -2.11 7.30
C TYR A 102 -3.24 -2.71 7.55
N ARG A 103 -2.23 -2.38 6.75
CA ARG A 103 -0.83 -2.73 7.03
C ARG A 103 0.14 -1.68 6.52
N GLU A 104 1.28 -1.62 7.21
CA GLU A 104 2.49 -0.92 6.79
C GLU A 104 3.60 -1.93 6.51
N THR A 105 4.50 -1.62 5.58
CA THR A 105 5.79 -2.31 5.49
C THR A 105 6.66 -1.98 6.69
N GLU A 106 7.77 -2.70 6.84
CA GLU A 106 8.86 -2.22 7.69
C GLU A 106 9.36 -0.85 7.20
N ARG A 107 9.97 -0.10 8.13
CA ARG A 107 10.62 1.17 7.83
C ARG A 107 11.99 0.89 7.24
N VAL A 108 12.29 1.57 6.14
CA VAL A 108 13.55 1.44 5.41
C VAL A 108 14.29 2.77 5.48
N VAL A 109 15.56 2.71 5.86
CA VAL A 109 16.53 3.79 5.68
C VAL A 109 17.44 3.34 4.53
N LEU A 110 17.63 4.21 3.54
CA LEU A 110 18.57 3.95 2.45
C LEU A 110 19.71 4.97 2.54
N ASP A 111 20.93 4.47 2.42
CA ASP A 111 22.17 5.25 2.38
C ASP A 111 22.37 5.99 1.04
#